data_AF-A0A948B7A5-F1
#
_entry.id   AF-A0A948B7A5-F1
#
_cell.length_a   1.000
_cell.length_b   1.000
_cell.length_c   1.000
_cell.angle_alpha   90.00
_cell.angle_beta   90.00
_cell.angle_gamma   90.00
#
_symmetry.space_group_name_H-M   'P 1'
#
loop_
_entity.id
_entity.type
_entity.pdbx_description
1 polymer ?
#
loop_
_entity_poly.entity_id
_entity_poly.type
_entity_poly.pdbx_seq_one_letter_code
_entity_poly.pdbx_strand_id
1 'polypeptide(L)'
;MKQPIKREHILLILLIVALIAIAVLLTTLMKTKKNVDQVTSQPEVIKCEEDQGIQWSKPVADWTKFYPVQNVWPEYVLESRDFTFAGKAGQLLQVCSFPPLVVSESNGLKLCLGENSLVLDMDGERYVLDKFMIDKPDEIKRIAQIAFQFGTDAAKRESNRPDDRLAVFFTNDICIINADCHWRNGLSYLISVDDREVQKLSGQILPSIIRPDELMWNESGTKAFWTAGCGEGTCPDEYLYGYDLQTDTTTPLLMAADVGVDIENGYLTQINMEWLDDNTIQIEWFDDNNNRVWEKTVIFK
;
A
#
# COMPACT_ATOMS: atom_id res chain seq x y z
N MET A 1 63.39 22.40 -38.88
CA MET A 1 63.28 20.98 -38.47
C MET A 1 62.22 20.88 -37.38
N LYS A 2 61.07 20.24 -37.63
CA LYS A 2 60.06 19.96 -36.61
C LYS A 2 60.30 18.55 -36.06
N GLN A 3 60.58 18.42 -34.77
CA GLN A 3 60.72 17.12 -34.12
C GLN A 3 59.35 16.42 -34.03
N PRO A 4 59.25 15.12 -34.37
CA PRO A 4 58.00 14.38 -34.25
C PRO A 4 57.66 14.18 -32.76
N ILE A 5 56.45 14.58 -32.37
CA ILE A 5 55.91 14.35 -31.03
C ILE A 5 55.76 12.83 -30.86
N LYS A 6 56.48 12.27 -29.89
CA LYS A 6 56.42 10.83 -29.57
C LYS A 6 55.03 10.48 -29.07
N ARG A 7 54.51 9.33 -29.49
CA ARG A 7 53.16 8.81 -29.18
C ARG A 7 52.83 8.81 -27.68
N GLU A 8 53.84 8.65 -26.83
CA GLU A 8 53.73 8.72 -25.36
C GLU A 8 53.32 10.11 -24.85
N HIS A 9 53.69 11.18 -25.54
CA HIS A 9 53.32 12.54 -25.16
C HIS A 9 51.84 12.83 -25.45
N ILE A 10 51.26 12.17 -26.46
CA ILE A 10 49.84 12.30 -26.79
C ILE A 10 48.98 11.68 -25.68
N LEU A 11 49.37 10.51 -25.17
CA LEU A 11 48.68 9.83 -24.07
C LEU A 11 48.72 10.65 -22.78
N LEU A 12 49.87 11.25 -22.47
CA LEU A 12 50.01 12.12 -21.29
C LEU A 12 49.12 13.36 -21.39
N ILE A 13 49.04 13.98 -22.57
CA ILE A 13 48.18 15.15 -22.81
C ILE A 13 46.71 14.78 -22.64
N LEU A 14 46.26 13.64 -23.16
CA LEU A 14 44.87 13.18 -23.01
C LEU A 14 44.51 12.92 -21.54
N LEU A 15 45.43 12.35 -20.76
CA LEU A 15 45.19 12.10 -19.34
C LEU A 15 45.06 13.40 -18.54
N ILE A 16 45.87 14.41 -18.85
CA ILE A 16 45.81 15.74 -18.22
C ILE A 16 44.49 16.43 -18.56
N VAL A 17 44.04 16.37 -19.82
CA VAL A 17 42.75 16.96 -20.24
C VAL A 17 41.57 16.29 -19.51
N ALA A 18 41.59 14.97 -19.34
CA ALA A 18 40.55 14.25 -18.61
C ALA A 18 40.49 14.65 -17.13
N LEU A 19 41.64 14.80 -16.46
CA LEU A 19 41.70 15.23 -15.07
C LEU A 19 41.20 16.67 -14.87
N ILE A 20 41.51 17.57 -15.81
CA ILE A 20 41.00 18.95 -15.78
C ILE A 20 39.47 18.96 -15.95
N ALA A 21 38.93 18.15 -16.87
CA ALA A 21 37.47 18.05 -17.07
C ALA A 21 36.75 17.56 -15.81
N ILE A 22 37.30 16.57 -15.10
CA ILE A 22 36.75 16.07 -13.83
C ILE A 22 36.79 17.15 -12.74
N ALA A 23 37.89 17.90 -12.63
CA ALA A 23 38.00 18.99 -11.66
C ALA A 23 37.01 20.15 -11.94
N VAL A 24 36.77 20.47 -13.22
CA VAL A 24 35.75 21.46 -13.62
C VAL A 24 34.35 20.95 -13.27
N LEU A 25 34.05 19.67 -13.52
CA LEU A 25 32.74 19.08 -13.18
C LEU A 25 32.47 19.13 -11.66
N LEU A 26 33.46 18.76 -10.84
CA LEU A 26 33.37 18.78 -9.37
C LEU A 26 33.18 20.21 -8.81
N THR A 27 33.87 21.20 -9.38
CA THR A 27 33.71 22.60 -8.94
C THR A 27 32.36 23.19 -9.36
N THR A 28 31.78 22.71 -10.47
CA THR A 28 30.43 23.11 -10.90
C THR A 28 29.37 22.52 -9.97
N LEU A 29 29.50 21.25 -9.58
CA LEU A 29 28.61 20.58 -8.62
C LEU A 29 28.66 21.21 -7.22
N MET A 30 29.82 21.70 -6.78
CA MET A 30 29.92 22.40 -5.49
C MET A 30 29.30 23.81 -5.51
N LYS A 31 29.24 24.48 -6.68
CA LYS A 31 28.59 25.79 -6.82
C LYS A 31 27.06 25.71 -6.82
N THR A 32 26.47 24.62 -7.31
CA THR A 32 25.01 24.42 -7.30
C THR A 32 24.44 24.11 -5.91
N LYS A 33 25.27 23.68 -4.94
CA LYS A 33 24.82 23.48 -3.55
C LYS A 33 24.73 24.77 -2.73
N LYS A 34 25.15 25.92 -3.27
CA LYS A 34 25.27 27.18 -2.50
C LYS A 34 24.27 28.28 -2.88
N ASN A 35 23.27 27.98 -3.72
CA ASN A 35 22.27 28.95 -4.20
C ASN A 35 20.81 28.44 -4.04
N VAL A 36 20.54 27.66 -2.99
CA VAL A 36 19.18 27.44 -2.47
C VAL A 36 19.15 27.91 -1.02
N ASP A 37 19.43 29.19 -0.85
CA ASP A 37 19.08 29.98 0.32
C ASP A 37 18.90 31.42 -0.19
N GLN A 38 17.79 32.06 0.18
CA GLN A 38 17.29 33.37 -0.28
C GLN A 38 16.36 33.38 -1.50
N VAL A 39 15.13 32.94 -1.29
CA VAL A 39 13.97 33.77 -1.65
C VAL A 39 13.10 33.92 -0.42
N THR A 40 13.20 35.10 0.19
CA THR A 40 12.25 35.67 1.12
C THR A 40 10.91 35.92 0.43
N SER A 41 9.89 35.18 0.83
CA SER A 41 8.52 35.68 0.89
C SER A 41 7.99 35.31 2.27
N GLN A 42 7.65 36.33 3.05
CA GLN A 42 7.19 36.20 4.42
C GLN A 42 5.89 35.38 4.46
N PRO A 43 5.81 34.30 5.24
CA PRO A 43 4.54 33.85 5.78
C PRO A 43 4.18 34.80 6.93
N GLU A 44 2.94 35.26 6.93
CA GLU A 44 2.33 35.97 8.03
C GLU A 44 2.35 35.05 9.26
N VAL A 45 3.25 35.35 10.21
CA VAL A 45 3.38 34.63 11.47
C VAL A 45 2.23 35.06 12.38
N ILE A 46 1.21 34.22 12.50
CA ILE A 46 0.32 34.28 13.66
C ILE A 46 1.15 33.81 14.85
N LYS A 47 1.56 34.77 15.68
CA LYS A 47 2.21 34.52 16.97
C LYS A 47 1.22 33.83 17.90
N CYS A 48 1.47 32.57 18.22
CA CYS A 48 1.13 32.05 19.53
C CYS A 48 2.35 32.27 20.42
N GLU A 49 2.21 33.13 21.43
CA GLU A 49 3.25 33.40 22.41
C GLU A 49 3.73 32.11 23.09
N GLU A 50 5.05 32.00 23.22
CA GLU A 50 5.70 31.08 24.16
C GLU A 50 5.17 31.35 25.57
N ASP A 51 4.78 30.31 26.31
CA ASP A 51 5.66 29.86 27.39
C ASP A 51 5.24 28.53 28.04
N GLN A 52 6.29 27.81 28.43
CA GLN A 52 6.41 26.73 29.42
C GLN A 52 6.57 25.31 28.85
N GLY A 53 7.83 24.87 28.90
CA GLY A 53 8.41 23.73 28.21
C GLY A 53 7.67 22.40 28.36
N ILE A 54 7.40 21.79 27.21
CA ILE A 54 6.99 20.39 27.13
C ILE A 54 8.27 19.55 27.14
N GLN A 55 8.58 18.95 28.30
CA GLN A 55 9.45 17.79 28.32
C GLN A 55 8.77 16.66 27.55
N TRP A 56 9.42 16.16 26.51
CA TRP A 56 9.05 14.91 25.86
C TRP A 56 9.13 13.77 26.87
N SER A 57 8.00 13.39 27.45
CA SER A 57 7.92 12.13 28.19
C SER A 57 8.01 10.99 27.18
N LYS A 58 8.94 10.05 27.44
CA LYS A 58 9.11 8.81 26.66
C LYS A 58 7.77 8.09 26.47
N PRO A 59 7.55 7.38 25.35
CA PRO A 59 6.34 6.58 25.18
C PRO A 59 6.26 5.54 26.30
N VAL A 60 5.17 5.58 27.05
CA VAL A 60 4.88 4.66 28.16
C VAL A 60 3.75 3.71 27.78
N ALA A 61 4.07 2.42 27.97
CA ALA A 61 3.22 1.26 28.26
C ALA A 61 2.40 0.63 27.14
N ASP A 62 2.77 -0.61 26.79
CA ASP A 62 1.93 -1.81 26.65
C ASP A 62 0.39 -1.65 26.74
N TRP A 63 -0.32 -1.80 25.60
CA TRP A 63 -1.78 -1.66 25.47
C TRP A 63 -2.48 -2.95 25.00
N THR A 64 -2.08 -4.11 25.50
CA THR A 64 -2.80 -5.38 25.25
C THR A 64 -4.16 -5.49 25.99
N LYS A 65 -4.80 -4.38 26.36
CA LYS A 65 -6.10 -4.37 27.05
C LYS A 65 -7.08 -3.36 26.45
N PHE A 66 -8.19 -3.91 25.99
CA PHE A 66 -9.37 -3.20 25.51
C PHE A 66 -10.01 -2.36 26.63
N TYR A 67 -10.34 -1.10 26.33
CA TYR A 67 -11.14 -0.23 27.20
C TYR A 67 -12.41 0.20 26.47
N PRO A 68 -13.60 0.06 27.05
CA PRO A 68 -14.81 0.71 26.52
C PRO A 68 -14.64 2.23 26.65
N VAL A 69 -14.72 2.96 25.52
CA VAL A 69 -14.54 4.42 25.48
C VAL A 69 -15.82 5.09 25.99
N GLN A 70 -15.89 5.34 27.31
CA GLN A 70 -17.04 6.05 27.92
C GLN A 70 -16.85 7.56 28.08
N ASN A 71 -15.74 8.17 27.61
CA ASN A 71 -15.51 9.61 27.78
C ASN A 71 -15.26 10.30 26.43
N VAL A 72 -16.33 10.94 25.94
CA VAL A 72 -16.42 11.68 24.68
C VAL A 72 -15.57 12.95 24.73
N TRP A 73 -14.30 12.83 24.38
CA TRP A 73 -13.59 13.93 23.71
C TRP A 73 -14.05 13.95 22.26
N PRO A 74 -14.08 15.11 21.56
CA PRO A 74 -14.48 15.15 20.16
C PRO A 74 -13.47 14.33 19.33
N GLU A 75 -13.80 13.06 19.12
CA GLU A 75 -13.11 12.16 18.21
C GLU A 75 -13.24 12.71 16.80
N TYR A 76 -12.11 12.99 16.15
CA TYR A 76 -12.13 13.43 14.77
C TYR A 76 -12.06 12.21 13.86
N VAL A 77 -13.22 11.83 13.31
CA VAL A 77 -13.33 10.73 12.34
C VAL A 77 -12.69 11.18 11.02
N LEU A 78 -11.63 10.50 10.61
CA LEU A 78 -10.92 10.73 9.35
C LEU A 78 -11.60 9.97 8.22
N GLU A 79 -11.87 8.68 8.44
CA GLU A 79 -12.49 7.77 7.48
C GLU A 79 -13.59 6.95 8.17
N SER A 80 -14.62 6.61 7.40
CA SER A 80 -15.62 5.62 7.77
C SER A 80 -15.91 4.71 6.57
N ARG A 81 -16.11 3.42 6.84
CA ARG A 81 -16.54 2.43 5.86
C ARG A 81 -17.64 1.56 6.45
N ASP A 82 -18.81 1.62 5.83
CA ASP A 82 -19.98 0.84 6.21
C ASP A 82 -19.87 -0.62 5.73
N PHE A 83 -20.38 -1.54 6.53
CA PHE A 83 -20.59 -2.94 6.19
C PHE A 83 -21.83 -3.51 6.90
N THR A 84 -22.23 -4.71 6.50
CA THR A 84 -23.32 -5.48 7.13
C THR A 84 -22.77 -6.84 7.57
N PHE A 85 -22.98 -7.22 8.83
CA PHE A 85 -22.56 -8.52 9.34
C PHE A 85 -23.70 -9.18 10.11
N ALA A 86 -24.06 -10.42 9.74
CA ALA A 86 -25.19 -11.16 10.28
C ALA A 86 -26.50 -10.33 10.31
N GLY A 87 -26.74 -9.56 9.24
CA GLY A 87 -27.90 -8.66 9.11
C GLY A 87 -27.84 -7.38 9.95
N LYS A 88 -26.73 -7.10 10.64
CA LYS A 88 -26.52 -5.90 11.45
C LYS A 88 -25.63 -4.90 10.72
N ALA A 89 -25.97 -3.62 10.81
CA ALA A 89 -25.15 -2.55 10.26
C ALA A 89 -23.93 -2.29 11.15
N GLY A 90 -22.76 -2.17 10.52
CA GLY A 90 -21.50 -1.86 11.16
C GLY A 90 -20.72 -0.80 10.41
N GLN A 91 -19.80 -0.14 11.12
CA GLN A 91 -18.85 0.80 10.53
C GLN A 91 -17.44 0.52 11.04
N LEU A 92 -16.47 0.59 10.13
CA LEU A 92 -15.06 0.67 10.50
C LEU A 92 -14.61 2.13 10.36
N LEU A 93 -14.12 2.69 11.46
CA LEU A 93 -13.73 4.08 11.58
C LEU A 93 -12.21 4.19 11.75
N GLN A 94 -11.61 5.17 11.11
CA GLN A 94 -10.30 5.68 11.48
C GLN A 94 -10.48 7.00 12.22
N VAL A 95 -9.99 7.06 13.45
CA VAL A 95 -10.17 8.21 14.35
C VAL A 95 -8.81 8.80 14.71
N CYS A 96 -8.72 10.13 14.65
CA CYS A 96 -7.57 10.86 15.19
C CYS A 96 -7.73 11.01 16.71
N SER A 97 -6.80 10.45 17.48
CA SER A 97 -6.82 10.53 18.94
C SER A 97 -6.51 11.96 19.42
N PHE A 98 -6.95 12.27 20.63
CA PHE A 98 -6.75 13.60 21.23
C PHE A 98 -5.35 13.76 21.83
N PRO A 99 -4.69 14.93 21.68
CA PRO A 99 -5.11 16.09 20.89
C PRO A 99 -4.90 15.85 19.38
N PRO A 100 -5.92 16.12 18.54
CA PRO A 100 -5.82 15.78 17.12
C PRO A 100 -4.92 16.79 16.40
N LEU A 101 -3.85 16.31 15.77
CA LEU A 101 -3.02 17.11 14.87
C LEU A 101 -3.43 16.81 13.42
N VAL A 102 -4.51 17.46 12.98
CA VAL A 102 -5.06 17.24 11.64
C VAL A 102 -4.44 18.21 10.63
N VAL A 103 -3.74 17.68 9.64
CA VAL A 103 -3.27 18.42 8.48
C VAL A 103 -4.27 18.25 7.35
N SER A 104 -4.64 19.36 6.69
CA SER A 104 -5.47 19.33 5.49
C SER A 104 -4.62 19.67 4.27
N GLU A 105 -4.63 18.82 3.25
CA GLU A 105 -3.99 19.11 1.96
C GLU A 105 -4.89 19.98 1.07
N SER A 106 -4.31 20.52 0.00
CA SER A 106 -5.00 21.38 -0.98
C SER A 106 -6.15 20.67 -1.72
N ASN A 107 -6.12 19.34 -1.81
CA ASN A 107 -7.19 18.51 -2.37
C ASN A 107 -8.33 18.22 -1.36
N GLY A 108 -8.25 18.75 -0.13
CA GLY A 108 -9.21 18.51 0.95
C GLY A 108 -8.96 17.24 1.76
N LEU A 109 -7.89 16.50 1.48
CA LEU A 109 -7.45 15.33 2.25
C LEU A 109 -7.12 15.74 3.68
N LYS A 110 -7.59 14.97 4.66
CA LYS A 110 -7.32 15.17 6.08
C LYS A 110 -6.45 14.04 6.59
N LEU A 111 -5.32 14.39 7.19
CA LEU A 111 -4.35 13.46 7.79
C LEU A 111 -4.25 13.73 9.28
N CYS A 112 -4.22 12.69 10.10
CA CYS A 112 -3.93 12.83 11.52
C CYS A 112 -2.48 12.46 11.79
N LEU A 113 -1.68 13.46 12.10
CA LEU A 113 -0.34 13.25 12.65
C LEU A 113 -0.47 12.89 14.14
N GLY A 114 0.32 11.92 14.59
CA GLY A 114 0.24 11.38 15.94
C GLY A 114 -0.61 10.11 16.03
N GLU A 115 -1.29 9.93 17.16
CA GLU A 115 -2.01 8.70 17.46
C GLU A 115 -3.32 8.63 16.65
N ASN A 116 -3.45 7.54 15.89
CA ASN A 116 -4.65 7.13 15.19
C ASN A 116 -5.20 5.87 15.85
N SER A 117 -6.53 5.75 15.86
CA SER A 117 -7.23 4.55 16.33
C SER A 117 -8.06 3.96 15.20
N LEU A 118 -8.01 2.63 15.06
CA LEU A 118 -8.96 1.85 14.27
C LEU A 118 -10.10 1.44 15.19
N VAL A 119 -11.33 1.82 14.85
CA VAL A 119 -12.51 1.63 15.71
C VAL A 119 -13.60 0.89 14.95
N LEU A 120 -14.13 -0.16 15.55
CA LEU A 120 -15.32 -0.87 15.09
C LEU A 120 -16.54 -0.30 15.79
N ASP A 121 -17.51 0.19 15.04
CA ASP A 121 -18.81 0.66 15.53
C ASP A 121 -19.89 -0.33 15.07
N MET A 122 -20.51 -1.03 16.03
CA MET A 122 -21.53 -2.05 15.79
C MET A 122 -22.70 -1.84 16.76
N ASP A 123 -23.92 -1.74 16.23
CA ASP A 123 -25.13 -1.51 17.03
C ASP A 123 -25.03 -0.26 17.96
N GLY A 124 -24.22 0.73 17.59
CA GLY A 124 -23.97 1.96 18.38
C GLY A 124 -22.95 1.79 19.50
N GLU A 125 -22.31 0.63 19.61
CA GLU A 125 -21.19 0.39 20.51
C GLU A 125 -19.87 0.49 19.76
N ARG A 126 -18.92 1.24 20.33
CA ARG A 126 -17.59 1.47 19.75
C ARG A 126 -16.51 0.66 20.45
N TYR A 127 -15.69 0.02 19.64
CA TYR A 127 -14.59 -0.83 20.06
C TYR A 127 -13.29 -0.35 19.41
N VAL A 128 -12.34 0.12 20.22
CA VAL A 128 -10.98 0.38 19.72
C VAL A 128 -10.32 -0.95 19.45
N LEU A 129 -10.05 -1.20 18.17
CA LEU A 129 -9.44 -2.42 17.66
C LEU A 129 -7.91 -2.33 17.67
N ASP A 130 -7.39 -1.20 17.23
CA ASP A 130 -5.95 -0.96 17.18
C ASP A 130 -5.62 0.52 17.35
N LYS A 131 -4.38 0.80 17.73
CA LYS A 131 -3.78 2.13 17.73
C LYS A 131 -2.46 2.12 16.97
N PHE A 132 -2.23 3.18 16.19
CA PHE A 132 -0.99 3.34 15.44
C PHE A 132 -0.60 4.82 15.33
N MET A 133 0.70 5.08 15.19
CA MET A 133 1.25 6.44 15.08
C MET A 133 1.54 6.77 13.61
N ILE A 134 1.25 8.01 13.21
CA ILE A 134 1.70 8.61 11.95
C ILE A 134 2.59 9.80 12.30
N ASP A 135 3.90 9.65 12.15
CA ASP A 135 4.85 10.66 12.63
C ASP A 135 5.25 11.66 11.54
N LYS A 136 4.97 11.34 10.27
CA LYS A 136 5.31 12.23 9.15
C LYS A 136 4.14 12.43 8.17
N PRO A 137 4.02 13.62 7.55
CA PRO A 137 2.98 13.89 6.56
C PRO A 137 3.05 13.02 5.30
N ASP A 138 4.23 12.49 4.96
CA ASP A 138 4.44 11.57 3.83
C ASP A 138 4.05 10.11 4.16
N GLU A 139 3.80 9.80 5.43
CA GLU A 139 3.28 8.51 5.88
C GLU A 139 1.74 8.54 5.87
N ILE A 140 1.15 8.61 4.67
CA ILE A 140 -0.31 8.58 4.53
C ILE A 140 -0.78 7.15 4.74
N LYS A 141 -1.52 6.92 5.83
CA LYS A 141 -2.19 5.66 6.15
C LYS A 141 -3.68 5.91 6.34
N ARG A 142 -4.50 5.57 5.34
CA ARG A 142 -5.97 5.74 5.36
C ARG A 142 -6.69 4.45 5.02
N ILE A 143 -7.84 4.18 5.66
CA ILE A 143 -8.71 3.08 5.24
C ILE A 143 -9.17 3.37 3.80
N ALA A 144 -8.65 2.61 2.85
CA ALA A 144 -9.04 2.71 1.44
C ALA A 144 -10.36 1.96 1.23
N GLN A 145 -10.36 0.70 1.64
CA GLN A 145 -11.43 -0.26 1.36
C GLN A 145 -11.53 -1.28 2.50
N ILE A 146 -12.73 -1.83 2.63
CA ILE A 146 -13.00 -3.02 3.45
C ILE A 146 -13.76 -4.04 2.61
N ALA A 147 -13.56 -5.32 2.93
CA ALA A 147 -14.28 -6.43 2.31
C ALA A 147 -14.29 -7.64 3.25
N PHE A 148 -15.28 -8.52 3.12
CA PHE A 148 -15.25 -9.79 3.81
C PHE A 148 -14.34 -10.79 3.09
N GLN A 149 -13.58 -11.54 3.89
CA GLN A 149 -12.50 -12.40 3.44
C GLN A 149 -12.99 -13.79 2.97
N PHE A 150 -13.93 -13.84 2.03
CA PHE A 150 -14.41 -15.12 1.49
C PHE A 150 -14.97 -14.99 0.08
N GLY A 151 -14.77 -16.07 -0.69
CA GLY A 151 -15.30 -16.21 -2.02
C GLY A 151 -14.68 -15.27 -3.05
N THR A 152 -15.21 -15.33 -4.26
CA THR A 152 -14.65 -14.71 -5.47
C THR A 152 -14.92 -13.23 -5.62
N ASP A 153 -15.66 -12.60 -4.69
CA ASP A 153 -16.05 -11.20 -4.78
C ASP A 153 -15.48 -10.42 -3.60
N ALA A 154 -14.31 -9.86 -3.85
CA ALA A 154 -13.52 -9.09 -2.90
C ALA A 154 -14.11 -7.69 -2.61
N ALA A 155 -15.29 -7.37 -3.15
CA ALA A 155 -16.02 -6.14 -2.84
C ALA A 155 -17.21 -6.38 -1.89
N LYS A 156 -17.43 -7.62 -1.42
CA LYS A 156 -18.52 -7.92 -0.49
C LYS A 156 -18.36 -7.15 0.81
N ARG A 157 -19.31 -6.24 1.05
CA ARG A 157 -19.48 -5.52 2.33
C ARG A 157 -20.57 -6.13 3.18
N GLU A 158 -21.06 -7.31 2.82
CA GLU A 158 -22.05 -8.05 3.58
C GLU A 158 -21.60 -9.49 3.78
N SER A 159 -21.77 -9.98 5.00
CA SER A 159 -21.63 -11.39 5.33
C SER A 159 -22.67 -11.84 6.35
N ASN A 160 -23.05 -13.12 6.27
CA ASN A 160 -23.80 -13.83 7.30
C ASN A 160 -23.03 -15.06 7.85
N ARG A 161 -21.76 -15.24 7.48
CA ARG A 161 -20.95 -16.35 7.99
C ARG A 161 -20.29 -15.91 9.32
N PRO A 162 -20.39 -16.73 10.38
CA PRO A 162 -19.88 -16.36 11.70
C PRO A 162 -18.34 -16.31 11.76
N ASP A 163 -17.67 -17.02 10.85
CA ASP A 163 -16.21 -17.13 10.77
C ASP A 163 -15.56 -16.08 9.85
N ASP A 164 -16.37 -15.23 9.19
CA ASP A 164 -15.83 -14.25 8.26
C ASP A 164 -15.12 -13.11 8.97
N ARG A 165 -13.98 -12.75 8.39
CA ARG A 165 -13.18 -11.61 8.84
C ARG A 165 -13.31 -10.46 7.86
N LEU A 166 -13.33 -9.26 8.40
CA LEU A 166 -13.27 -8.03 7.62
C LEU A 166 -11.81 -7.75 7.26
N ALA A 167 -11.48 -7.89 5.99
CA ALA A 167 -10.22 -7.48 5.42
C ALA A 167 -10.18 -5.96 5.25
N VAL A 168 -9.15 -5.31 5.79
CA VAL A 168 -8.98 -3.85 5.78
C VAL A 168 -7.76 -3.49 4.97
N PHE A 169 -7.98 -2.69 3.94
CA PHE A 169 -6.97 -2.21 3.04
C PHE A 169 -6.67 -0.76 3.36
N PHE A 170 -5.42 -0.49 3.71
CA PHE A 170 -4.96 0.88 3.88
C PHE A 170 -4.30 1.36 2.59
N THR A 171 -4.61 2.58 2.18
CA THR A 171 -3.73 3.31 1.27
C THR A 171 -2.47 3.64 2.05
N ASN A 172 -1.33 3.20 1.54
CA ASN A 172 0.00 3.62 1.95
C ASN A 172 0.60 4.40 0.79
N ASP A 173 0.85 5.69 0.95
CA ASP A 173 1.56 6.45 -0.08
C ASP A 173 3.07 6.22 0.00
N ILE A 174 3.67 6.05 -1.17
CA ILE A 174 5.10 6.32 -1.38
C ILE A 174 5.15 7.51 -2.33
N CYS A 175 5.23 8.71 -1.78
CA CYS A 175 5.52 9.89 -2.58
C CYS A 175 7.02 9.96 -2.84
N ILE A 176 7.43 9.72 -4.09
CA ILE A 176 8.80 10.01 -4.51
C ILE A 176 8.92 11.54 -4.57
N ILE A 177 9.91 12.09 -3.87
CA ILE A 177 10.21 13.53 -3.88
C ILE A 177 10.28 14.00 -5.35
N ASN A 178 9.38 14.91 -5.74
CA ASN A 178 9.16 15.50 -7.08
C ASN A 178 8.01 14.96 -7.97
N ALA A 179 6.85 14.68 -7.37
CA ALA A 179 5.51 14.83 -7.96
C ALA A 179 4.75 13.60 -8.49
N ASP A 180 5.27 12.38 -8.33
CA ASP A 180 4.47 11.17 -8.57
C ASP A 180 4.26 10.41 -7.25
N CYS A 181 3.10 10.64 -6.63
CA CYS A 181 2.61 9.80 -5.54
C CYS A 181 1.87 8.60 -6.15
N HIS A 182 2.36 7.39 -5.89
CA HIS A 182 1.67 6.18 -6.27
C HIS A 182 0.83 5.70 -5.08
N TRP A 183 -0.48 5.79 -5.25
CA TRP A 183 -1.47 5.29 -4.30
C TRP A 183 -1.44 3.77 -4.33
N ARG A 184 -1.08 3.17 -3.20
CA ARG A 184 -0.97 1.71 -3.08
C ARG A 184 -1.83 1.22 -1.93
N ASN A 185 -2.81 0.37 -2.25
CA ASN A 185 -3.66 -0.24 -1.25
C ASN A 185 -3.01 -1.55 -0.78
N GLY A 186 -2.66 -1.61 0.50
CA GLY A 186 -2.12 -2.80 1.14
C GLY A 186 -3.14 -3.42 2.09
N LEU A 187 -3.40 -4.72 1.93
CA LEU A 187 -4.11 -5.50 2.95
C LEU A 187 -3.28 -5.44 4.24
N SER A 188 -3.86 -4.85 5.29
CA SER A 188 -3.13 -4.51 6.51
C SER A 188 -3.71 -5.18 7.75
N TYR A 189 -5.02 -5.43 7.78
CA TYR A 189 -5.70 -6.06 8.91
C TYR A 189 -6.73 -7.08 8.44
N LEU A 190 -6.89 -8.12 9.25
CA LEU A 190 -8.11 -8.92 9.29
C LEU A 190 -8.76 -8.74 10.66
N ILE A 191 -10.06 -8.51 10.67
CA ILE A 191 -10.83 -8.28 11.89
C ILE A 191 -11.91 -9.35 12.01
N SER A 192 -11.88 -10.16 13.07
CA SER A 192 -13.07 -10.94 13.46
C SER A 192 -14.10 -9.96 14.02
N VAL A 193 -15.27 -9.83 13.37
CA VAL A 193 -16.29 -8.85 13.78
C VAL A 193 -16.92 -9.26 15.11
N ASP A 194 -17.21 -10.56 15.29
CA ASP A 194 -17.81 -11.09 16.51
C ASP A 194 -16.85 -11.06 17.70
N ASP A 195 -15.64 -11.59 17.51
CA ASP A 195 -14.66 -11.69 18.60
C ASP A 195 -13.91 -10.37 18.84
N ARG A 196 -14.01 -9.43 17.88
CA ARG A 196 -13.29 -8.14 17.86
C ARG A 196 -11.76 -8.33 17.88
N GLU A 197 -11.31 -9.48 17.40
CA GLU A 197 -9.90 -9.81 17.31
C GLU A 197 -9.29 -9.22 16.04
N VAL A 198 -8.08 -8.70 16.18
CA VAL A 198 -7.35 -8.04 15.10
C VAL A 198 -6.08 -8.80 14.80
N GLN A 199 -5.98 -9.30 13.57
CA GLN A 199 -4.74 -9.81 13.02
C GLN A 199 -4.09 -8.71 12.18
N LYS A 200 -2.97 -8.16 12.65
CA LYS A 200 -2.13 -7.26 11.84
C LYS A 200 -1.32 -8.11 10.87
N LEU A 201 -1.33 -7.70 9.61
CA LEU A 201 -0.55 -8.35 8.56
C LEU A 201 0.74 -7.57 8.35
N SER A 202 1.83 -8.28 8.04
CA SER A 202 3.16 -7.67 7.91
C SER A 202 3.29 -6.73 6.71
N GLY A 203 2.27 -6.65 5.86
CA GLY A 203 2.24 -5.75 4.70
C GLY A 203 3.20 -6.18 3.58
N GLN A 204 3.70 -7.43 3.61
CA GLN A 204 4.57 -7.97 2.56
C GLN A 204 3.83 -8.36 1.28
N ILE A 205 2.51 -8.25 1.26
CA ILE A 205 1.75 -8.32 0.01
C ILE A 205 2.23 -7.15 -0.85
N LEU A 206 3.06 -7.47 -1.85
CA LEU A 206 3.86 -6.48 -2.56
C LEU A 206 2.97 -5.34 -3.07
N PRO A 207 3.21 -4.10 -2.63
CA PRO A 207 2.27 -3.00 -2.74
C PRO A 207 2.12 -2.45 -4.18
N SER A 208 2.58 -3.14 -5.21
CA SER A 208 2.58 -2.58 -6.57
C SER A 208 1.29 -2.77 -7.35
N ILE A 209 0.51 -3.84 -7.15
CA ILE A 209 -0.61 -4.14 -8.06
C ILE A 209 -1.68 -5.01 -7.38
N ILE A 210 -2.22 -4.59 -6.24
CA ILE A 210 -3.46 -5.21 -5.75
C ILE A 210 -4.51 -4.14 -5.65
N ARG A 211 -5.46 -4.21 -6.56
CA ARG A 211 -6.75 -3.60 -6.26
C ARG A 211 -7.49 -4.59 -5.35
N PRO A 212 -7.94 -4.18 -4.17
CA PRO A 212 -8.55 -5.12 -3.22
C PRO A 212 -9.73 -5.88 -3.80
N ASP A 213 -10.44 -5.30 -4.78
CA ASP A 213 -11.51 -5.89 -5.60
C ASP A 213 -11.04 -7.05 -6.51
N GLU A 214 -9.74 -7.24 -6.71
CA GLU A 214 -9.15 -8.30 -7.54
C GLU A 214 -8.76 -9.56 -6.72
N LEU A 215 -8.86 -9.52 -5.38
CA LEU A 215 -8.49 -10.65 -4.52
C LEU A 215 -9.57 -11.73 -4.44
N MET A 216 -9.31 -12.88 -5.06
CA MET A 216 -10.23 -14.01 -5.02
C MET A 216 -9.88 -14.94 -3.86
N TRP A 217 -10.68 -14.89 -2.79
CA TRP A 217 -10.50 -15.76 -1.61
C TRP A 217 -11.04 -17.16 -1.85
N ASN A 218 -10.36 -18.17 -1.30
CA ASN A 218 -10.91 -19.53 -1.23
C ASN A 218 -12.12 -19.58 -0.28
N GLU A 219 -12.82 -20.71 -0.27
CA GLU A 219 -14.05 -20.87 0.53
C GLU A 219 -13.77 -20.77 2.04
N SER A 220 -12.61 -21.26 2.48
CA SER A 220 -12.16 -21.15 3.87
C SER A 220 -11.63 -19.77 4.28
N GLY A 221 -11.43 -18.83 3.33
CA GLY A 221 -10.86 -17.51 3.64
C GLY A 221 -9.41 -17.58 4.16
N THR A 222 -8.67 -18.64 3.83
CA THR A 222 -7.28 -18.85 4.28
C THR A 222 -6.26 -18.47 3.22
N LYS A 223 -6.66 -18.51 1.94
CA LYS A 223 -5.83 -18.15 0.80
C LYS A 223 -6.58 -17.22 -0.15
N ALA A 224 -5.84 -16.33 -0.79
CA ALA A 224 -6.33 -15.52 -1.90
C ALA A 224 -5.42 -15.63 -3.11
N PHE A 225 -5.94 -15.39 -4.30
CA PHE A 225 -5.11 -15.11 -5.46
C PHE A 225 -5.57 -13.84 -6.17
N TRP A 226 -4.68 -13.26 -6.97
CA TRP A 226 -5.00 -12.15 -7.88
C TRP A 226 -4.07 -12.20 -9.08
N THR A 227 -4.50 -11.60 -10.19
CA THR A 227 -3.66 -11.40 -11.36
C THR A 227 -2.93 -10.08 -11.25
N ALA A 228 -1.65 -10.06 -11.62
CA ALA A 228 -0.97 -8.80 -11.82
C ALA A 228 -1.44 -8.17 -13.14
N GLY A 229 -1.94 -6.94 -13.07
CA GLY A 229 -2.30 -6.17 -14.26
C GLY A 229 -1.09 -5.95 -15.17
N CYS A 230 -1.27 -6.19 -16.47
CA CYS A 230 -0.31 -5.78 -17.48
C CYS A 230 -0.51 -4.29 -17.79
N GLY A 231 0.51 -3.47 -17.52
CA GLY A 231 0.51 -2.07 -17.96
C GLY A 231 0.68 -1.94 -19.48
N GLU A 232 0.61 -0.72 -20.00
CA GLU A 232 0.92 -0.45 -21.41
C GLU A 232 2.36 -0.91 -21.74
N GLY A 233 2.49 -2.06 -22.40
CA GLY A 233 3.72 -2.51 -23.04
C GLY A 233 4.58 -3.51 -22.28
N THR A 234 4.31 -3.82 -21.00
CA THR A 234 5.01 -4.91 -20.29
C THR A 234 4.08 -5.57 -19.27
N CYS A 235 3.88 -6.89 -19.42
CA CYS A 235 3.35 -7.72 -18.34
C CYS A 235 4.50 -8.08 -17.40
N PRO A 236 4.28 -8.13 -16.08
CA PRO A 236 5.24 -8.77 -15.18
C PRO A 236 5.45 -10.25 -15.57
N ASP A 237 6.65 -10.76 -15.28
CA ASP A 237 7.00 -12.16 -15.53
C ASP A 237 6.11 -13.11 -14.73
N GLU A 238 5.65 -12.69 -13.56
CA GLU A 238 4.64 -13.37 -12.76
C GLU A 238 3.23 -12.86 -13.11
N TYR A 239 2.37 -13.76 -13.57
CA TYR A 239 1.01 -13.45 -14.00
C TYR A 239 -0.01 -13.59 -12.86
N LEU A 240 0.10 -14.67 -12.08
CA LEU A 240 -0.80 -14.98 -10.97
C LEU A 240 -0.01 -15.05 -9.67
N TYR A 241 -0.53 -14.38 -8.64
CA TYR A 241 0.03 -14.41 -7.30
C TYR A 241 -0.97 -15.01 -6.33
N GLY A 242 -0.44 -15.73 -5.34
CA GLY A 242 -1.18 -16.28 -4.22
C GLY A 242 -0.73 -15.62 -2.93
N TYR A 243 -1.66 -15.39 -2.01
CA TYR A 243 -1.39 -15.01 -0.63
C TYR A 243 -1.92 -16.08 0.31
N ASP A 244 -1.04 -16.59 1.18
CA ASP A 244 -1.38 -17.53 2.23
C ASP A 244 -1.37 -16.79 3.57
N LEU A 245 -2.52 -16.79 4.24
CA LEU A 245 -2.68 -16.09 5.50
C LEU A 245 -1.95 -16.76 6.67
N GLN A 246 -1.83 -18.09 6.66
CA GLN A 246 -1.21 -18.82 7.76
C GLN A 246 0.28 -18.51 7.85
N THR A 247 0.92 -18.36 6.70
CA THR A 247 2.34 -18.01 6.61
C THR A 247 2.56 -16.50 6.46
N ASP A 248 1.52 -15.72 6.16
CA ASP A 248 1.59 -14.29 5.83
C ASP A 248 2.56 -14.02 4.68
N THR A 249 2.50 -14.83 3.62
CA THR A 249 3.42 -14.76 2.48
C THR A 249 2.71 -14.69 1.15
N THR A 250 3.31 -13.93 0.22
CA THR A 250 2.93 -13.91 -1.19
C THR A 250 3.85 -14.82 -2.01
N THR A 251 3.26 -15.65 -2.87
CA THR A 251 3.97 -16.59 -3.74
C THR A 251 3.49 -16.45 -5.18
N PRO A 252 4.39 -16.40 -6.18
CA PRO A 252 3.98 -16.50 -7.58
C PRO A 252 3.45 -17.90 -7.87
N LEU A 253 2.24 -17.96 -8.44
CA LEU A 253 1.52 -19.19 -8.76
C LEU A 253 1.62 -19.56 -10.24
N LEU A 254 1.73 -18.56 -11.11
CA LEU A 254 1.83 -18.76 -12.56
C LEU A 254 2.71 -17.67 -13.19
N MET A 255 3.67 -18.08 -14.02
CA MET A 255 4.50 -17.15 -14.78
C MET A 255 3.84 -16.84 -16.13
N ALA A 256 4.03 -15.64 -16.67
CA ALA A 256 3.58 -15.26 -18.01
C ALA A 256 4.09 -16.22 -19.10
N ALA A 257 5.34 -16.69 -18.96
CA ALA A 257 5.93 -17.70 -19.84
C ALA A 257 5.18 -19.05 -19.83
N ASP A 258 4.58 -19.43 -18.70
CA ASP A 258 3.82 -20.67 -18.60
C ASP A 258 2.50 -20.62 -19.37
N VAL A 259 1.96 -19.42 -19.54
CA VAL A 259 0.69 -19.19 -20.23
C VAL A 259 0.89 -19.21 -21.75
N GLY A 260 2.13 -19.12 -22.23
CA GLY A 260 2.43 -19.12 -23.66
C GLY A 260 1.75 -17.98 -24.41
N VAL A 261 1.41 -16.89 -23.71
CA VAL A 261 0.86 -15.68 -24.33
C VAL A 261 1.97 -15.08 -25.15
N ASP A 262 1.93 -15.31 -26.45
CA ASP A 262 2.66 -14.48 -27.40
C ASP A 262 1.95 -13.11 -27.42
N ILE A 263 2.26 -12.27 -26.42
CA ILE A 263 1.66 -10.94 -26.24
C ILE A 263 1.84 -10.10 -27.52
N GLU A 264 2.81 -10.44 -28.36
CA GLU A 264 3.08 -9.79 -29.64
C GLU A 264 2.02 -10.03 -30.73
N ASN A 265 1.22 -11.11 -30.66
CA ASN A 265 0.41 -11.56 -31.80
C ASN A 265 -1.12 -11.54 -31.64
N GLY A 266 -1.65 -11.05 -30.52
CA GLY A 266 -3.08 -10.73 -30.41
C GLY A 266 -3.79 -11.37 -29.22
N TYR A 267 -4.22 -10.47 -28.34
CA TYR A 267 -5.40 -10.52 -27.47
C TYR A 267 -5.92 -11.89 -27.03
N LEU A 268 -5.39 -12.39 -25.92
CA LEU A 268 -6.22 -13.20 -25.03
C LEU A 268 -7.19 -12.22 -24.35
N THR A 269 -8.47 -12.34 -24.69
CA THR A 269 -9.50 -11.37 -24.27
C THR A 269 -10.18 -11.74 -22.97
N GLN A 270 -10.20 -13.03 -22.61
CA GLN A 270 -10.88 -13.48 -21.40
C GLN A 270 -10.17 -14.63 -20.71
N ILE A 271 -10.00 -14.46 -19.39
CA ILE A 271 -9.41 -15.45 -18.49
C ILE A 271 -10.43 -15.70 -17.40
N ASN A 272 -10.80 -16.96 -17.22
CA ASN A 272 -11.60 -17.41 -16.11
C ASN A 272 -10.67 -18.06 -15.08
N MET A 273 -10.84 -17.69 -13.81
CA MET A 273 -10.11 -18.26 -12.68
C MET A 273 -11.10 -18.63 -11.61
N GLU A 274 -11.02 -19.85 -11.09
CA GLU A 274 -11.85 -20.28 -9.98
C GLU A 274 -11.10 -21.21 -9.04
N TRP A 275 -11.50 -21.19 -7.78
CA TRP A 275 -11.07 -22.18 -6.80
C TRP A 275 -11.84 -23.49 -7.04
N LEU A 276 -11.11 -24.58 -7.28
CA LEU A 276 -11.68 -25.94 -7.31
C LEU A 276 -11.82 -26.52 -5.90
N ASP A 277 -10.86 -26.18 -5.04
CA ASP A 277 -10.82 -26.48 -3.62
C ASP A 277 -9.96 -25.44 -2.91
N ASP A 278 -9.73 -25.58 -1.60
CA ASP A 278 -8.98 -24.60 -0.80
C ASP A 278 -7.53 -24.37 -1.24
N ASN A 279 -6.94 -25.26 -2.04
CA ASN A 279 -5.54 -25.19 -2.46
C ASN A 279 -5.37 -25.30 -3.98
N THR A 280 -6.45 -25.43 -4.74
CA THR A 280 -6.38 -25.71 -6.18
C THR A 280 -7.15 -24.66 -6.95
N ILE A 281 -6.47 -24.02 -7.90
CA ILE A 281 -7.04 -23.00 -8.78
C ILE A 281 -7.10 -23.58 -10.19
N GLN A 282 -8.27 -23.54 -10.81
CA GLN A 282 -8.43 -23.78 -12.24
C GLN A 282 -8.37 -22.45 -12.97
N ILE A 283 -7.64 -22.46 -14.08
CA ILE A 283 -7.51 -21.30 -14.94
C ILE A 283 -7.83 -21.73 -16.36
N GLU A 284 -8.74 -21.01 -17.00
CA GLU A 284 -9.20 -21.26 -18.36
C GLU A 284 -9.05 -20.00 -19.21
N TRP A 285 -8.60 -20.17 -20.45
CA TRP A 285 -8.45 -19.08 -21.42
C TRP A 285 -9.42 -19.28 -22.55
N PHE A 286 -9.99 -18.16 -23.00
CA PHE A 286 -10.92 -18.13 -24.09
C PHE A 286 -10.39 -17.23 -25.21
N ASP A 287 -10.66 -17.63 -26.45
CA ASP A 287 -10.46 -16.78 -27.62
C ASP A 287 -11.57 -15.71 -27.74
N ASP A 288 -11.46 -14.83 -28.73
CA ASP A 288 -12.46 -13.79 -29.02
C ASP A 288 -13.86 -14.33 -29.35
N ASN A 289 -13.98 -15.62 -29.65
CA ASN A 289 -15.24 -16.31 -29.91
C ASN A 289 -15.76 -17.06 -28.68
N ASN A 290 -15.15 -16.85 -27.51
CA ASN A 290 -15.46 -17.53 -26.26
C ASN A 290 -15.25 -19.06 -26.32
N ASN A 291 -14.34 -19.54 -27.17
CA ASN A 291 -13.92 -20.94 -27.17
C ASN A 291 -12.78 -21.13 -26.18
N ARG A 292 -12.87 -22.17 -25.34
CA ARG A 292 -11.78 -22.52 -24.43
C ARG A 292 -10.59 -23.05 -25.22
N VAL A 293 -9.47 -22.34 -25.18
CA VAL A 293 -8.23 -22.67 -25.92
C VAL A 293 -7.15 -23.26 -25.03
N TRP A 294 -7.21 -23.03 -23.72
CA TRP A 294 -6.24 -23.51 -22.76
C TRP A 294 -6.85 -23.69 -21.38
N GLU A 295 -6.30 -24.64 -20.62
CA GLU A 295 -6.71 -24.97 -19.26
C GLU A 295 -5.49 -25.41 -18.46
N LYS A 296 -5.34 -24.91 -17.23
CA LYS A 296 -4.33 -25.39 -16.28
C LYS A 296 -4.86 -25.37 -14.86
N THR A 297 -4.39 -26.34 -14.10
CA THR A 297 -4.59 -26.43 -12.67
C THR A 297 -3.31 -26.01 -11.95
N VAL A 298 -3.44 -25.08 -11.02
CA VAL A 298 -2.34 -24.63 -10.16
C VAL A 298 -2.62 -25.06 -8.73
N ILE A 299 -1.63 -25.72 -8.12
CA ILE A 299 -1.69 -26.14 -6.72
C ILE A 299 -0.96 -25.08 -5.89
N PHE A 300 -1.73 -24.37 -5.07
CA PHE A 300 -1.23 -23.43 -4.08
C PHE A 300 -0.81 -24.21 -2.82
N LYS A 301 0.49 -24.46 -2.74
CA LYS A 301 1.13 -25.17 -1.60
C LYS A 301 1.40 -24.24 -0.43
#